data_AF-A0A0J5GUY1-F1
#
_entry.id   AF-A0A0J5GUY1-F1
#
_cell.length_a   1.000
_cell.length_b   1.000
_cell.length_c   1.000
_cell.angle_alpha   90.00
_cell.angle_beta   90.00
_cell.angle_gamma   90.00
#
_symmetry.space_group_name_H-M   'P 1'
#
loop_
_entity.id
_entity.type
_entity.pdbx_description
1 polymer ?
#
loop_
_entity_poly.entity_id
_entity_poly.type
_entity_poly.pdbx_seq_one_letter_code
_entity_poly.pdbx_strand_id
1 'polypeptide(L)'
;MDIGSKIKFFRIQKGLKQEDLARGIISVSYLSKIENNLTSPSEEVLRLLCERLGVSLIEQQDDTILQELVSWYKLMTSSESAEIERRYETISKKIQFVNTKTYMYFVLFELRYHLYLKNTEQSRLLIDKLQQFMDIFDIQMHYYFQKFYSIYEYRLNNFVHALEHLKIAEKLLQRNSNFEKSEEADLYYLFGLTYSQTMKEPLSITYTTKALHEFQAIYDFKRSAECQVLLGICYRRIGEYDRSEESYLLAQKLSESLNNIYLQSLIYHNLGKLYSIQGHHMDAIKEYEKSYYLKREDKPLSKLTSIYCILLEYDKLGDLSECRKWLQIGQSLLVDPEDAIEYHYYFSIHDSILKGDFERFDEIFQEQALPYFQQKDLKEPLIIYAERLAHYYESTYKYKKASYYYSLGYKELKKQTFLK
;
A
#
# COMPACT_ATOMS: atom_id res chain seq x y z
N MET A 1 -22.52 19.55 -17.20
CA MET A 1 -23.13 18.42 -16.46
C MET A 1 -24.61 18.41 -16.78
N ASP A 2 -25.20 17.25 -17.11
CA ASP A 2 -26.65 17.14 -17.23
C ASP A 2 -27.33 17.03 -15.87
N ILE A 3 -28.48 17.69 -15.75
CA ILE A 3 -29.26 17.86 -14.51
C ILE A 3 -29.78 16.52 -13.96
N GLY A 4 -30.04 15.55 -14.83
CA GLY A 4 -30.61 14.25 -14.48
C GLY A 4 -29.68 13.40 -13.62
N SER A 5 -28.45 13.21 -14.07
CA SER A 5 -27.44 12.50 -13.29
C SER A 5 -27.15 13.18 -11.94
N LYS A 6 -27.24 14.52 -11.86
CA LYS A 6 -27.12 15.26 -10.58
C LYS A 6 -28.24 14.87 -9.59
N ILE A 7 -29.47 14.75 -10.07
CA ILE A 7 -30.63 14.34 -9.24
C ILE A 7 -30.45 12.90 -8.74
N LYS A 8 -30.06 11.98 -9.64
CA LYS A 8 -29.80 10.57 -9.30
C LYS A 8 -28.76 10.45 -8.20
N PHE A 9 -27.69 11.24 -8.32
CA PHE A 9 -26.59 11.27 -7.37
C PHE A 9 -27.02 11.64 -5.95
N PHE A 10 -27.65 12.80 -5.78
CA PHE A 10 -28.10 13.26 -4.47
C PHE A 10 -29.19 12.37 -3.88
N ARG A 11 -30.03 11.76 -4.73
CA ARG A 11 -31.03 10.77 -4.30
C ARG A 11 -30.38 9.57 -3.64
N ILE A 12 -29.40 8.96 -4.30
CA ILE A 12 -28.68 7.78 -3.79
C ILE A 12 -27.89 8.14 -2.53
N GLN A 13 -27.28 9.34 -2.47
CA GLN A 13 -26.59 9.82 -1.27
C GLN A 13 -27.53 9.88 -0.04
N LYS A 14 -28.77 10.33 -0.22
CA LYS A 14 -29.77 10.37 0.87
C LYS A 14 -30.43 9.02 1.16
N GLY A 15 -30.05 7.95 0.47
CA GLY A 15 -30.65 6.63 0.63
C GLY A 15 -32.10 6.55 0.16
N LEU A 16 -32.55 7.48 -0.69
CA LEU A 16 -33.92 7.54 -1.17
C LEU A 16 -34.13 6.61 -2.36
N LYS A 17 -35.24 5.86 -2.39
CA LYS A 17 -35.68 5.18 -3.62
C LYS A 17 -36.24 6.21 -4.59
N GLN A 18 -36.30 5.85 -5.88
CA GLN A 18 -36.93 6.72 -6.88
C GLN A 18 -38.39 7.04 -6.51
N GLU A 19 -39.10 6.07 -5.94
CA GLU A 19 -40.44 6.25 -5.38
C GLU A 19 -40.50 7.35 -4.32
N ASP A 20 -39.54 7.38 -3.40
CA ASP A 20 -39.52 8.32 -2.28
C ASP A 20 -39.28 9.76 -2.78
N LEU A 21 -38.36 9.92 -3.73
CA LEU A 21 -38.07 11.23 -4.31
C LEU A 21 -39.20 11.73 -5.22
N ALA A 22 -39.76 10.85 -6.05
CA ALA A 22 -40.82 11.20 -7.01
C ALA A 22 -42.17 11.52 -6.33
N ARG A 23 -42.43 10.93 -5.15
CA ARG A 23 -43.73 11.00 -4.46
C ARG A 23 -44.25 12.43 -4.34
N GLY A 24 -45.43 12.68 -4.93
CA GLY A 24 -46.12 13.98 -4.87
C GLY A 24 -45.48 15.08 -5.72
N ILE A 25 -44.49 14.77 -6.57
CA ILE A 25 -43.89 15.70 -7.52
C ILE A 25 -44.13 15.20 -8.94
N ILE A 26 -43.69 13.98 -9.26
CA ILE A 26 -43.75 13.37 -10.59
C ILE A 26 -43.91 11.84 -10.51
N SER A 27 -44.13 11.17 -11.64
CA SER A 27 -44.13 9.70 -11.68
C SER A 27 -42.71 9.12 -11.56
N VAL A 28 -42.59 7.92 -10.98
CA VAL A 28 -41.31 7.20 -10.85
C VAL A 28 -40.65 6.97 -12.21
N SER A 29 -41.46 6.64 -13.23
CA SER A 29 -40.97 6.45 -14.60
C SER A 29 -40.40 7.75 -15.19
N TYR A 30 -41.02 8.90 -14.90
CA TYR A 30 -40.55 10.20 -15.35
C TYR A 30 -39.28 10.61 -14.62
N LEU A 31 -39.20 10.39 -13.30
CA LEU A 31 -37.97 10.59 -12.54
C LEU A 31 -36.84 9.71 -13.09
N SER A 32 -37.09 8.44 -13.41
CA SER A 32 -36.09 7.55 -14.00
C SER A 32 -35.59 8.05 -15.36
N LYS A 33 -36.48 8.57 -16.21
CA LYS A 33 -36.08 9.21 -17.47
C LYS A 33 -35.23 10.46 -17.25
N ILE A 34 -35.60 11.29 -16.28
CA ILE A 34 -34.80 12.45 -15.86
C ILE A 34 -33.42 11.97 -15.39
N GLU A 35 -33.35 11.04 -14.44
CA GLU A 35 -32.10 10.53 -13.85
C GLU A 35 -31.12 9.90 -14.84
N ASN A 36 -31.63 9.36 -15.95
CA ASN A 36 -30.84 8.81 -17.04
C ASN A 36 -30.62 9.81 -18.20
N ASN A 37 -30.90 11.10 -17.98
CA ASN A 37 -30.80 12.20 -18.96
C ASN A 37 -31.59 11.98 -20.26
N LEU A 38 -32.65 11.17 -20.22
CA LEU A 38 -33.52 10.91 -21.36
C LEU A 38 -34.59 12.01 -21.55
N THR A 39 -34.83 12.83 -20.52
CA THR A 39 -35.81 13.92 -20.57
C THR A 39 -35.44 15.03 -19.60
N SER A 40 -35.63 16.29 -20.01
CA SER A 40 -35.39 17.46 -19.16
C SER A 40 -36.64 17.79 -18.33
N PRO A 41 -36.53 17.92 -17.00
CA PRO A 41 -37.66 18.35 -16.16
C PRO A 41 -37.98 19.83 -16.37
N SER A 42 -39.22 20.24 -16.08
CA SER A 42 -39.56 21.67 -15.98
C SER A 42 -38.88 22.30 -14.76
N GLU A 43 -38.73 23.62 -14.77
CA GLU A 43 -38.09 24.38 -13.68
C GLU A 43 -38.78 24.16 -12.32
N GLU A 44 -40.10 24.05 -12.32
CA GLU A 44 -40.89 23.75 -11.12
C GLU A 44 -40.62 22.34 -10.57
N VAL A 45 -40.60 21.32 -11.44
CA VAL A 45 -40.27 19.95 -11.05
C VAL A 45 -38.84 19.89 -10.52
N LEU A 46 -37.91 20.56 -11.19
CA LEU A 46 -36.52 20.65 -10.75
C LEU A 46 -36.43 21.24 -9.33
N ARG A 47 -37.09 22.37 -9.09
CA ARG A 47 -37.11 23.04 -7.78
C ARG A 47 -37.67 22.13 -6.67
N LEU A 48 -38.77 21.44 -6.94
CA LEU A 48 -39.39 20.53 -5.97
C LEU A 48 -38.50 19.32 -5.64
N LEU A 49 -37.82 18.76 -6.66
CA LEU A 49 -36.86 17.67 -6.46
C LEU A 49 -35.64 18.17 -5.65
N CYS A 50 -35.12 19.35 -5.98
CA CYS A 50 -34.04 20.02 -5.23
C CYS A 50 -34.39 20.22 -3.76
N GLU A 51 -35.57 20.76 -3.49
CA GLU A 51 -36.06 21.04 -2.14
C GLU A 51 -36.13 19.77 -1.31
N ARG A 52 -36.66 18.68 -1.88
CA ARG A 52 -36.69 17.37 -1.22
C ARG A 52 -35.31 16.79 -0.98
N LEU A 53 -34.43 16.95 -1.97
CA LEU A 53 -33.03 16.56 -1.85
C LEU A 53 -32.26 17.49 -0.91
N GLY A 54 -32.82 18.63 -0.49
CA GLY A 54 -32.14 19.63 0.34
C GLY A 54 -30.89 20.19 -0.33
N VAL A 55 -30.86 20.23 -1.66
CA VAL A 55 -29.70 20.67 -2.44
C VAL A 55 -30.08 21.82 -3.35
N SER A 56 -29.17 22.77 -3.52
CA SER A 56 -29.28 23.78 -4.56
C SER A 56 -28.63 23.25 -5.83
N LEU A 57 -29.41 23.05 -6.90
CA LEU A 57 -28.84 22.79 -8.24
C LEU A 57 -28.38 24.07 -8.94
N ILE A 58 -28.59 25.24 -8.31
CA ILE A 58 -28.07 26.51 -8.79
C ILE A 58 -26.55 26.46 -8.58
N GLU A 59 -25.81 26.58 -9.68
CA GLU A 59 -24.35 26.65 -9.71
C GLU A 59 -23.91 28.00 -9.10
N GLN A 60 -23.96 28.13 -7.78
CA GLN A 60 -23.07 29.07 -7.11
C GLN A 60 -21.67 28.48 -7.23
N GLN A 61 -20.80 29.17 -7.97
CA GLN A 61 -19.37 28.94 -7.99
C GLN A 61 -18.83 29.27 -6.60
N ASP A 62 -18.97 28.35 -5.66
CA ASP A 62 -18.26 28.44 -4.40
C ASP A 62 -16.88 27.79 -4.57
N ASP A 63 -16.04 28.44 -5.38
CA ASP A 63 -14.66 28.01 -5.67
C ASP A 63 -13.83 27.89 -4.39
N THR A 64 -14.26 28.56 -3.31
CA THR A 64 -13.61 28.54 -2.00
C THR A 64 -13.54 27.12 -1.41
N ILE A 65 -14.65 26.37 -1.42
CA ILE A 65 -14.69 25.01 -0.85
C ILE A 65 -13.89 24.04 -1.73
N LEU A 66 -13.92 24.22 -3.05
CA LEU A 66 -13.12 23.39 -3.95
C LEU A 66 -11.61 23.62 -3.71
N GLN A 67 -11.19 24.86 -3.43
CA GLN A 67 -9.82 25.15 -3.05
C GLN A 67 -9.47 24.55 -1.67
N GLU A 68 -10.38 24.61 -0.68
CA GLU A 68 -10.21 23.92 0.62
C GLU A 68 -10.00 22.41 0.42
N LEU A 69 -10.78 21.78 -0.47
CA LEU A 69 -10.67 20.35 -0.81
C LEU A 69 -9.33 20.00 -1.46
N VAL A 70 -8.88 20.78 -2.44
CA VAL A 70 -7.58 20.57 -3.09
C VAL A 70 -6.44 20.75 -2.08
N SER A 71 -6.53 21.75 -1.21
CA SER A 71 -5.56 21.96 -0.13
C SER A 71 -5.54 20.78 0.85
N TRP A 72 -6.71 20.25 1.22
CA TRP A 72 -6.84 19.07 2.07
C TRP A 72 -6.22 17.82 1.42
N TYR A 73 -6.47 17.58 0.13
CA TYR A 73 -5.82 16.51 -0.62
C TYR A 73 -4.29 16.64 -0.62
N LYS A 74 -3.75 17.84 -0.88
CA LYS A 74 -2.29 18.09 -0.84
C LYS A 74 -1.68 17.81 0.52
N LEU A 75 -2.40 18.13 1.60
CA LEU A 75 -1.95 17.83 2.96
C LEU A 75 -1.76 16.32 3.17
N MET A 76 -2.66 15.48 2.64
CA MET A 76 -2.52 14.01 2.71
C MET A 76 -1.31 13.46 1.92
N THR A 77 -0.82 14.21 0.94
CA THR A 77 0.35 13.82 0.14
C THR A 77 1.68 14.24 0.76
N SER A 78 1.67 15.31 1.56
CA SER A 78 2.89 15.98 2.07
C SER A 78 3.15 15.78 3.56
N SER A 79 2.12 15.54 4.38
CA SER A 79 2.27 15.52 5.85
C SER A 79 1.46 14.42 6.52
N GLU A 80 1.93 13.99 7.69
CA GLU A 80 1.16 13.19 8.64
C GLU A 80 0.79 14.11 9.81
N SER A 81 -0.45 14.60 9.84
CA SER A 81 -0.87 15.61 10.79
C SER A 81 -2.33 15.41 11.24
N ALA A 82 -2.59 15.67 12.52
CA ALA A 82 -3.94 15.77 13.09
C ALA A 82 -4.80 16.85 12.39
N GLU A 83 -4.17 17.75 11.64
CA GLU A 83 -4.88 18.72 10.80
C GLU A 83 -5.71 18.05 9.69
N ILE A 84 -5.29 16.90 9.16
CA ILE A 84 -6.03 16.19 8.09
C ILE A 84 -7.43 15.81 8.58
N GLU A 85 -7.52 15.27 9.79
CA GLU A 85 -8.78 14.85 10.41
C GLU A 85 -9.67 16.05 10.77
N ARG A 86 -9.10 17.10 11.37
CA ARG A 86 -9.84 18.35 11.67
C ARG A 86 -10.43 19.00 10.41
N ARG A 87 -9.70 18.98 9.29
CA ARG A 87 -10.20 19.49 8.00
C ARG A 87 -11.34 18.62 7.47
N TYR A 88 -11.26 17.30 7.60
CA TYR A 88 -12.34 16.40 7.21
C TYR A 88 -13.63 16.69 7.98
N GLU A 89 -13.57 16.84 9.31
CA GLU A 89 -14.73 17.20 10.14
C GLU A 89 -15.34 18.56 9.78
N THR A 90 -14.51 19.52 9.37
CA THR A 90 -14.95 20.85 8.99
C THR A 90 -15.63 20.85 7.62
N ILE A 91 -14.99 20.20 6.63
CA ILE A 91 -15.48 20.15 5.25
C ILE A 91 -16.76 19.29 5.17
N SER A 92 -16.83 18.16 5.88
CA SER A 92 -18.01 17.29 5.90
C SER A 92 -19.28 17.98 6.39
N LYS A 93 -19.16 18.97 7.30
CA LYS A 93 -20.30 19.79 7.75
C LYS A 93 -20.77 20.79 6.67
N LYS A 94 -19.85 21.33 5.87
CA LYS A 94 -20.15 22.31 4.80
C LYS A 94 -20.65 21.65 3.51
N ILE A 95 -20.31 20.37 3.27
CA ILE A 95 -20.52 19.72 1.96
C ILE A 95 -21.99 19.47 1.60
N GLN A 96 -22.93 19.64 2.54
CA GLN A 96 -24.35 19.35 2.28
C GLN A 96 -25.00 20.33 1.29
N PHE A 97 -24.43 21.53 1.13
CA PHE A 97 -25.02 22.61 0.32
C PHE A 97 -24.18 23.02 -0.90
N VAL A 98 -23.18 22.20 -1.28
CA VAL A 98 -22.30 22.53 -2.42
C VAL A 98 -22.84 22.00 -3.74
N ASN A 99 -22.32 22.55 -4.84
CA ASN A 99 -22.62 22.05 -6.17
C ASN A 99 -22.10 20.60 -6.37
N THR A 100 -22.66 19.90 -7.35
CA THR A 100 -22.32 18.49 -7.63
C THR A 100 -20.83 18.29 -7.90
N LYS A 101 -20.17 19.21 -8.64
CA LYS A 101 -18.75 19.10 -8.96
C LYS A 101 -17.90 19.07 -7.68
N THR A 102 -18.09 20.04 -6.79
CA THR A 102 -17.41 20.13 -5.50
C THR A 102 -17.69 18.91 -4.63
N TYR A 103 -18.93 18.43 -4.60
CA TYR A 103 -19.27 17.22 -3.86
C TYR A 103 -18.55 15.98 -4.43
N MET A 104 -18.44 15.82 -5.76
CA MET A 104 -17.71 14.69 -6.35
C MET A 104 -16.23 14.70 -5.98
N TYR A 105 -15.60 15.89 -5.99
CA TYR A 105 -14.23 16.04 -5.48
C TYR A 105 -14.11 15.68 -4.00
N PHE A 106 -15.11 16.05 -3.18
CA PHE A 106 -15.14 15.61 -1.79
C PHE A 106 -15.15 14.10 -1.66
N VAL A 107 -16.03 13.38 -2.36
CA VAL A 107 -16.09 11.90 -2.29
C VAL A 107 -14.78 11.26 -2.78
N LEU A 108 -14.16 11.80 -3.84
CA LEU A 108 -12.86 11.33 -4.32
C LEU A 108 -11.74 11.53 -3.29
N PHE A 109 -11.68 12.70 -2.65
CA PHE A 109 -10.67 12.98 -1.64
C PHE A 109 -10.97 12.31 -0.29
N GLU A 110 -12.24 12.02 0.00
CA GLU A 110 -12.66 11.15 1.09
C GLU A 110 -12.18 9.71 0.87
N LEU A 111 -12.28 9.18 -0.35
CA LEU A 111 -11.65 7.90 -0.69
C LEU A 111 -10.14 7.95 -0.43
N ARG A 112 -9.45 9.01 -0.87
CA ARG A 112 -8.01 9.18 -0.62
C ARG A 112 -7.68 9.24 0.88
N TYR A 113 -8.55 9.86 1.68
CA TYR A 113 -8.43 9.95 3.14
C TYR A 113 -8.58 8.58 3.80
N HIS A 114 -9.59 7.78 3.43
CA HIS A 114 -9.73 6.42 3.95
C HIS A 114 -8.57 5.50 3.52
N LEU A 115 -8.01 5.69 2.32
CA LEU A 115 -6.79 5.02 1.88
C LEU A 115 -5.55 5.45 2.66
N TYR A 116 -5.52 6.69 3.16
CA TYR A 116 -4.48 7.20 4.06
C TYR A 116 -4.61 6.55 5.45
N LEU A 117 -5.82 6.48 6.00
CA LEU A 117 -6.12 5.82 7.27
C LEU A 117 -6.05 4.28 7.23
N LYS A 118 -5.92 3.70 6.03
CA LYS A 118 -5.94 2.24 5.79
C LYS A 118 -7.29 1.60 6.17
N ASN A 119 -8.40 2.32 6.01
CA ASN A 119 -9.75 1.79 6.24
C ASN A 119 -10.30 1.12 4.97
N THR A 120 -10.00 -0.17 4.81
CA THR A 120 -10.34 -0.95 3.60
C THR A 120 -11.83 -1.02 3.31
N GLU A 121 -12.67 -1.21 4.33
CA GLU A 121 -14.12 -1.34 4.17
C GLU A 121 -14.76 -0.04 3.68
N GLN A 122 -14.41 1.10 4.29
CA GLN A 122 -14.93 2.40 3.84
C GLN A 122 -14.39 2.78 2.45
N SER A 123 -13.13 2.48 2.15
CA SER A 123 -12.59 2.68 0.80
C SER A 123 -13.39 1.89 -0.25
N ARG A 124 -13.77 0.64 0.05
CA ARG A 124 -14.57 -0.19 -0.86
C ARG A 124 -15.95 0.42 -1.12
N LEU A 125 -16.67 0.82 -0.07
CA LEU A 125 -17.99 1.43 -0.19
C LEU A 125 -17.96 2.71 -1.04
N LEU A 126 -16.91 3.53 -0.88
CA LEU A 126 -16.72 4.74 -1.67
C LEU A 126 -16.38 4.44 -3.13
N ILE A 127 -15.59 3.41 -3.40
CA ILE A 127 -15.30 2.95 -4.77
C ILE A 127 -16.60 2.48 -5.44
N ASP A 128 -17.38 1.61 -4.79
CA ASP A 128 -18.65 1.10 -5.30
C ASP A 128 -19.66 2.24 -5.57
N LYS A 129 -19.65 3.27 -4.72
CA LYS A 129 -20.45 4.49 -4.93
C LYS A 129 -19.96 5.28 -6.14
N LEU A 130 -18.66 5.56 -6.24
CA LEU A 130 -18.06 6.35 -7.32
C LEU A 130 -18.20 5.69 -8.69
N GLN A 131 -18.14 4.35 -8.76
CA GLN A 131 -18.34 3.59 -9.99
C GLN A 131 -19.71 3.83 -10.64
N GLN A 132 -20.75 4.04 -9.84
CA GLN A 132 -22.12 4.29 -10.31
C GLN A 132 -22.31 5.66 -10.98
N PHE A 133 -21.30 6.53 -10.88
CA PHE A 133 -21.33 7.91 -11.36
C PHE A 133 -20.12 8.24 -12.24
N MET A 134 -19.42 7.25 -12.81
CA MET A 134 -18.27 7.53 -13.69
C MET A 134 -18.68 8.29 -14.96
N ASP A 135 -19.92 8.17 -15.40
CA ASP A 135 -20.52 8.86 -16.54
C ASP A 135 -20.54 10.39 -16.39
N ILE A 136 -20.48 10.90 -15.15
CA ILE A 136 -20.43 12.34 -14.88
C ILE A 136 -19.04 12.89 -14.58
N PHE A 137 -18.00 12.05 -14.63
CA PHE A 137 -16.64 12.50 -14.31
C PHE A 137 -16.08 13.38 -15.42
N ASP A 138 -15.49 14.51 -15.03
CA ASP A 138 -14.54 15.19 -15.91
C ASP A 138 -13.21 14.39 -15.98
N ILE A 139 -12.31 14.79 -16.87
CA ILE A 139 -11.03 14.11 -17.07
C ILE A 139 -10.20 14.04 -15.78
N GLN A 140 -10.25 15.10 -14.94
CA GLN A 140 -9.50 15.16 -13.69
C GLN A 140 -10.09 14.24 -12.62
N MET A 141 -11.42 14.22 -12.47
CA MET A 141 -12.11 13.27 -11.59
C MET A 141 -11.83 11.83 -11.98
N HIS A 142 -11.86 11.52 -13.29
CA HIS A 142 -11.55 10.18 -13.77
C HIS A 142 -10.10 9.80 -13.49
N TYR A 143 -9.16 10.73 -13.67
CA TYR A 143 -7.77 10.51 -13.27
C TYR A 143 -7.64 10.18 -11.77
N TYR A 144 -8.21 11.01 -10.89
CA TYR A 144 -8.11 10.81 -9.44
C TYR A 144 -8.74 9.48 -9.01
N PHE A 145 -9.90 9.13 -9.57
CA PHE A 145 -10.54 7.86 -9.29
C PHE A 145 -9.63 6.68 -9.65
N GLN A 146 -9.10 6.67 -10.88
CA GLN A 146 -8.22 5.59 -11.35
C GLN A 146 -6.94 5.50 -10.50
N LYS A 147 -6.33 6.65 -10.18
CA LYS A 147 -5.16 6.70 -9.29
C LYS A 147 -5.49 6.13 -7.90
N PHE A 148 -6.58 6.56 -7.26
CA PHE A 148 -6.93 6.09 -5.91
C PHE A 148 -7.36 4.63 -5.89
N TYR A 149 -8.06 4.17 -6.93
CA TYR A 149 -8.41 2.77 -7.07
C TYR A 149 -7.15 1.90 -7.25
N SER A 150 -6.14 2.37 -7.98
CA SER A 150 -4.87 1.64 -8.05
C SER A 150 -4.19 1.48 -6.68
N ILE A 151 -4.27 2.49 -5.81
CA ILE A 151 -3.72 2.44 -4.45
C ILE A 151 -4.51 1.43 -3.61
N TYR A 152 -5.84 1.40 -3.75
CA TYR A 152 -6.69 0.41 -3.10
C TYR A 152 -6.30 -1.02 -3.50
N GLU A 153 -6.24 -1.31 -4.80
CA GLU A 153 -5.85 -2.63 -5.32
C GLU A 153 -4.42 -3.01 -4.90
N TYR A 154 -3.48 -2.07 -4.93
CA TYR A 154 -2.12 -2.28 -4.44
C TYR A 154 -2.12 -2.72 -2.96
N ARG A 155 -2.93 -2.09 -2.10
CA ARG A 155 -3.03 -2.46 -0.68
C ARG A 155 -3.64 -3.84 -0.46
N LEU A 156 -4.47 -4.32 -1.39
CA LEU A 156 -5.01 -5.68 -1.37
C LEU A 156 -4.05 -6.72 -1.98
N ASN A 157 -2.84 -6.31 -2.38
CA ASN A 157 -1.87 -7.11 -3.13
C ASN A 157 -2.35 -7.53 -4.53
N ASN A 158 -3.38 -6.87 -5.07
CA ASN A 158 -3.89 -7.09 -6.42
C ASN A 158 -3.09 -6.26 -7.45
N PHE A 159 -1.78 -6.50 -7.53
CA PHE A 159 -0.86 -5.65 -8.30
C PHE A 159 -1.18 -5.59 -9.80
N VAL A 160 -1.81 -6.62 -10.36
CA VAL A 160 -2.24 -6.63 -11.77
C VAL A 160 -3.34 -5.58 -12.00
N HIS A 161 -4.40 -5.59 -11.18
CA HIS A 161 -5.48 -4.60 -11.26
C HIS A 161 -4.97 -3.19 -10.93
N ALA A 162 -4.06 -3.06 -9.96
CA ALA A 162 -3.41 -1.78 -9.68
C ALA A 162 -2.71 -1.21 -10.94
N LEU A 163 -1.97 -2.03 -11.68
CA LEU A 163 -1.33 -1.61 -12.94
C LEU A 163 -2.33 -1.25 -14.05
N GLU A 164 -3.48 -1.91 -14.12
CA GLU A 164 -4.54 -1.57 -15.09
C GLU A 164 -5.07 -0.16 -14.84
N HIS A 165 -5.41 0.14 -13.59
CA HIS A 165 -5.87 1.47 -13.17
C HIS A 165 -4.78 2.53 -13.38
N LEU A 166 -3.52 2.24 -13.05
CA LEU A 166 -2.39 3.17 -13.30
C LEU A 166 -2.22 3.50 -14.79
N LYS A 167 -2.36 2.51 -15.69
CA LYS A 167 -2.30 2.74 -17.15
C LYS A 167 -3.44 3.61 -17.66
N ILE A 168 -4.63 3.49 -17.08
CA ILE A 168 -5.76 4.36 -17.43
C ILE A 168 -5.45 5.78 -16.95
N ALA A 169 -4.97 5.94 -15.71
CA ALA A 169 -4.58 7.24 -15.16
C ALA A 169 -3.48 7.92 -16.00
N GLU A 170 -2.45 7.19 -16.43
CA GLU A 170 -1.37 7.70 -17.28
C GLU A 170 -1.89 8.24 -18.62
N LYS A 171 -2.81 7.52 -19.27
CA LYS A 171 -3.45 7.97 -20.52
C LYS A 171 -4.25 9.26 -20.33
N LEU A 172 -4.94 9.42 -19.20
CA LEU A 172 -5.71 10.63 -18.89
C LEU A 172 -4.79 11.82 -18.63
N LEU A 173 -3.69 11.59 -17.92
CA LEU A 173 -2.66 12.60 -17.66
C LEU A 173 -2.01 13.09 -18.96
N GLN A 174 -1.64 12.19 -19.86
CA GLN A 174 -1.06 12.55 -21.17
C GLN A 174 -2.02 13.34 -22.08
N ARG A 175 -3.33 13.12 -21.95
CA ARG A 175 -4.36 13.80 -22.75
C ARG A 175 -4.70 15.19 -22.24
N ASN A 176 -4.21 15.59 -21.07
CA ASN A 176 -4.62 16.84 -20.43
C ASN A 176 -3.46 17.51 -19.69
N SER A 177 -3.04 18.67 -20.17
CA SER A 177 -1.89 19.42 -19.63
C SER A 177 -2.17 20.16 -18.31
N ASN A 178 -3.40 20.08 -17.76
CA ASN A 178 -3.81 20.86 -16.59
C ASN A 178 -3.53 20.17 -15.24
N PHE A 179 -2.69 19.13 -15.20
CA PHE A 179 -2.27 18.50 -13.94
C PHE A 179 -1.01 19.18 -13.39
N GLU A 180 -0.90 19.26 -12.07
CA GLU A 180 0.34 19.70 -11.43
C GLU A 180 1.45 18.65 -11.64
N LYS A 181 2.70 19.08 -11.76
CA LYS A 181 3.84 18.17 -11.93
C LYS A 181 3.97 17.15 -10.79
N SER A 182 3.53 17.51 -9.58
CA SER A 182 3.46 16.62 -8.43
C SER A 182 2.57 15.39 -8.67
N GLU A 183 1.51 15.52 -9.47
CA GLU A 183 0.63 14.42 -9.83
C GLU A 183 1.31 13.43 -10.77
N GLU A 184 2.05 13.94 -11.75
CA GLU A 184 2.86 13.13 -12.65
C GLU A 184 3.95 12.36 -11.89
N ALA A 185 4.67 13.04 -10.98
CA ALA A 185 5.69 12.43 -10.13
C ALA A 185 5.12 11.29 -9.26
N ASP A 186 3.99 11.53 -8.59
CA ASP A 186 3.33 10.53 -7.74
C ASP A 186 2.81 9.34 -8.55
N LEU A 187 2.27 9.58 -9.76
CA LEU A 187 1.86 8.50 -10.64
C LEU A 187 3.04 7.61 -11.07
N TYR A 188 4.17 8.20 -11.45
CA TYR A 188 5.38 7.46 -11.78
C TYR A 188 5.91 6.67 -10.59
N TYR A 189 5.84 7.22 -9.39
CA TYR A 189 6.24 6.50 -8.17
C TYR A 189 5.34 5.29 -7.90
N LEU A 190 4.02 5.42 -8.09
CA LEU A 190 3.08 4.31 -7.95
C LEU A 190 3.34 3.20 -8.97
N PHE A 191 3.69 3.53 -10.22
CA PHE A 191 4.17 2.55 -11.19
C PHE A 191 5.44 1.85 -10.72
N GLY A 192 6.44 2.62 -10.26
CA GLY A 192 7.67 2.07 -9.70
C GLY A 192 7.40 1.06 -8.60
N LEU A 193 6.62 1.45 -7.58
CA LEU A 193 6.23 0.56 -6.48
C LEU A 193 5.54 -0.71 -6.98
N THR A 194 4.57 -0.58 -7.89
CA THR A 194 3.78 -1.72 -8.36
C THR A 194 4.60 -2.66 -9.26
N TYR A 195 5.51 -2.13 -10.08
CA TYR A 195 6.44 -2.95 -10.86
C TYR A 195 7.46 -3.67 -9.97
N SER A 196 7.92 -3.04 -8.89
CA SER A 196 8.77 -3.70 -7.90
C SER A 196 8.06 -4.90 -7.24
N GLN A 197 6.78 -4.78 -6.89
CA GLN A 197 6.02 -5.90 -6.31
C GLN A 197 5.76 -7.05 -7.30
N THR A 198 5.78 -6.76 -8.60
CA THR A 198 5.57 -7.78 -9.66
C THR A 198 6.89 -8.31 -10.25
N MET A 199 8.03 -8.04 -9.60
CA MET A 199 9.36 -8.47 -10.04
C MET A 199 9.67 -8.05 -11.49
N LYS A 200 9.28 -6.81 -11.84
CA LYS A 200 9.58 -6.17 -13.13
C LYS A 200 10.59 -5.04 -12.89
N GLU A 201 11.77 -5.40 -12.39
CA GLU A 201 12.80 -4.47 -11.90
C GLU A 201 13.20 -3.41 -12.93
N PRO A 202 13.42 -3.72 -14.23
CA PRO A 202 13.78 -2.69 -15.20
C PRO A 202 12.72 -1.60 -15.38
N LEU A 203 11.44 -1.99 -15.36
CA LEU A 203 10.33 -1.03 -15.43
C LEU A 203 10.21 -0.23 -14.14
N SER A 204 10.38 -0.90 -12.99
CA SER A 204 10.41 -0.24 -11.68
C SER A 204 11.49 0.85 -11.65
N ILE A 205 12.74 0.50 -11.99
CA ILE A 205 13.87 1.46 -12.03
C ILE A 205 13.55 2.63 -12.96
N THR A 206 13.01 2.36 -14.15
CA THR A 206 12.66 3.40 -15.13
C THR A 206 11.65 4.40 -14.57
N TYR A 207 10.53 3.89 -14.03
CA TYR A 207 9.47 4.75 -13.49
C TYR A 207 9.88 5.46 -12.20
N THR A 208 10.60 4.78 -11.29
CA THR A 208 11.12 5.40 -10.07
C THR A 208 12.15 6.49 -10.38
N THR A 209 12.98 6.32 -11.41
CA THR A 209 13.94 7.36 -11.83
C THR A 209 13.22 8.60 -12.37
N LYS A 210 12.15 8.42 -13.16
CA LYS A 210 11.30 9.54 -13.60
C LYS A 210 10.66 10.26 -12.41
N ALA A 211 10.10 9.51 -11.47
CA ALA A 211 9.51 10.07 -10.26
C ALA A 211 10.54 10.86 -9.44
N LEU A 212 11.74 10.31 -9.24
CA LEU A 212 12.84 10.97 -8.52
C LEU A 212 13.20 12.31 -9.16
N HIS A 213 13.35 12.36 -10.48
CA HIS A 213 13.66 13.59 -11.21
C HIS A 213 12.61 14.68 -10.95
N GLU A 214 11.32 14.33 -11.07
CA GLU A 214 10.23 15.30 -10.84
C GLU A 214 10.13 15.73 -9.37
N PHE A 215 10.28 14.79 -8.42
CA PHE A 215 10.26 15.13 -6.99
C PHE A 215 11.42 16.03 -6.59
N GLN A 216 12.61 15.84 -7.16
CA GLN A 216 13.74 16.75 -6.95
C GLN A 216 13.45 18.14 -7.55
N ALA A 217 12.83 18.21 -8.72
CA ALA A 217 12.48 19.47 -9.37
C ALA A 217 11.46 20.30 -8.58
N ILE A 218 10.57 19.65 -7.82
CA ILE A 218 9.58 20.31 -6.95
C ILE A 218 10.01 20.37 -5.47
N TYR A 219 11.27 20.02 -5.16
CA TYR A 219 11.84 20.02 -3.80
C TYR A 219 11.10 19.14 -2.79
N ASP A 220 10.44 18.06 -3.24
CA ASP A 220 9.88 17.04 -2.37
C ASP A 220 10.97 16.04 -1.97
N PHE A 221 11.78 16.45 -0.99
CA PHE A 221 12.91 15.65 -0.52
C PHE A 221 12.48 14.35 0.18
N LYS A 222 11.28 14.33 0.79
CA LYS A 222 10.73 13.11 1.40
C LYS A 222 10.48 12.06 0.32
N ARG A 223 9.75 12.43 -0.74
CA ARG A 223 9.47 11.52 -1.87
C ARG A 223 10.73 11.17 -2.66
N SER A 224 11.68 12.08 -2.76
CA SER A 224 12.99 11.80 -3.36
C SER A 224 13.74 10.70 -2.61
N ALA A 225 13.73 10.75 -1.27
CA ALA A 225 14.34 9.72 -0.44
C ALA A 225 13.59 8.37 -0.53
N GLU A 226 12.26 8.38 -0.59
CA GLU A 226 11.46 7.17 -0.85
C GLU A 226 11.78 6.54 -2.23
N CYS A 227 11.97 7.35 -3.27
CA CYS A 227 12.40 6.87 -4.58
C CYS A 227 13.79 6.23 -4.52
N GLN A 228 14.73 6.83 -3.80
CA GLN A 228 16.07 6.29 -3.62
C GLN A 228 16.06 4.94 -2.88
N VAL A 229 15.22 4.78 -1.85
CA VAL A 229 15.01 3.47 -1.20
C VAL A 229 14.49 2.44 -2.19
N LEU A 230 13.50 2.80 -3.02
CA LEU A 230 12.93 1.89 -4.00
C LEU A 230 13.94 1.51 -5.11
N LEU A 231 14.75 2.46 -5.57
CA LEU A 231 15.87 2.17 -6.48
C LEU A 231 16.87 1.22 -5.85
N GLY A 232 17.26 1.44 -4.59
CA GLY A 232 18.14 0.53 -3.84
C GLY A 232 17.58 -0.89 -3.78
N ILE A 233 16.28 -1.04 -3.48
CA ILE A 233 15.63 -2.36 -3.47
C ILE A 233 15.72 -3.03 -4.84
N CYS A 234 15.48 -2.29 -5.92
CA CYS A 234 15.54 -2.83 -7.27
C CYS A 234 16.96 -3.22 -7.67
N TYR A 235 17.95 -2.36 -7.42
CA TYR A 235 19.36 -2.65 -7.71
C TYR A 235 19.87 -3.86 -6.93
N ARG A 236 19.52 -3.98 -5.64
CA ARG A 236 19.83 -5.16 -4.83
C ARG A 236 19.27 -6.45 -5.43
N ARG A 237 18.03 -6.44 -5.92
CA ARG A 237 17.37 -7.62 -6.50
C ARG A 237 18.00 -8.07 -7.82
N ILE A 238 18.57 -7.15 -8.60
CA ILE A 238 19.26 -7.48 -9.86
C ILE A 238 20.77 -7.71 -9.68
N GLY A 239 21.29 -7.66 -8.45
CA GLY A 239 22.70 -7.90 -8.14
C GLY A 239 23.62 -6.68 -8.29
N GLU A 240 23.07 -5.49 -8.56
CA GLU A 240 23.81 -4.22 -8.68
C GLU A 240 24.05 -3.62 -7.29
N TYR A 241 24.86 -4.30 -6.47
CA TYR A 241 25.00 -3.98 -5.05
C TYR A 241 25.61 -2.60 -4.78
N ASP A 242 26.59 -2.16 -5.58
CA ASP A 242 27.23 -0.84 -5.42
C ASP A 242 26.21 0.30 -5.64
N ARG A 243 25.39 0.19 -6.70
CA ARG A 243 24.31 1.15 -6.99
C ARG A 243 23.21 1.10 -5.95
N SER A 244 22.95 -0.08 -5.39
CA SER A 244 22.01 -0.25 -4.28
C SER A 244 22.48 0.52 -3.05
N GLU A 245 23.74 0.35 -2.68
CA GLU A 245 24.33 1.03 -1.53
C GLU A 245 24.33 2.54 -1.72
N GLU A 246 24.76 3.04 -2.88
CA GLU A 246 24.74 4.47 -3.22
C GLU A 246 23.32 5.05 -3.05
N SER A 247 22.31 4.36 -3.59
CA SER A 247 20.91 4.79 -3.48
C SER A 247 20.44 4.86 -2.02
N TYR A 248 20.79 3.86 -1.20
CA TYR A 248 20.45 3.86 0.22
C TYR A 248 21.16 4.97 1.01
N LEU A 249 22.44 5.25 0.74
CA LEU A 249 23.21 6.32 1.37
C LEU A 249 22.66 7.71 1.01
N LEU A 250 22.23 7.90 -0.24
CA LEU A 250 21.54 9.13 -0.67
C LEU A 250 20.20 9.30 0.07
N ALA A 251 19.41 8.23 0.19
CA ALA A 251 18.18 8.24 0.97
C ALA A 251 18.45 8.55 2.45
N GLN A 252 19.52 7.99 3.03
CA GLN A 252 19.92 8.21 4.42
C GLN A 252 20.17 9.69 4.68
N LYS A 253 21.03 10.32 3.87
CA LYS A 253 21.36 11.75 4.00
C LYS A 253 20.13 12.65 3.95
N LEU A 254 19.18 12.34 3.06
CA LEU A 254 17.90 13.07 2.97
C LEU A 254 17.00 12.80 4.19
N SER A 255 16.92 11.56 4.66
CA SER A 255 16.09 11.21 5.82
C SER A 255 16.59 11.81 7.13
N GLU A 256 17.91 12.00 7.26
CA GLU A 256 18.56 12.68 8.38
C GLU A 256 18.27 14.19 8.36
N SER A 257 18.41 14.86 7.21
CA SER A 257 18.09 16.29 7.10
C SER A 257 16.62 16.61 7.35
N LEU A 258 15.72 15.66 7.05
CA LEU A 258 14.29 15.76 7.32
C LEU A 258 13.89 15.34 8.74
N ASN A 259 14.81 14.81 9.54
CA ASN A 259 14.53 14.17 10.84
C ASN A 259 13.42 13.10 10.76
N ASN A 260 13.34 12.37 9.65
CA ASN A 260 12.29 11.37 9.42
C ASN A 260 12.72 10.01 9.97
N ILE A 261 12.45 9.77 11.26
CA ILE A 261 12.80 8.54 12.00
C ILE A 261 12.26 7.27 11.32
N TYR A 262 11.03 7.31 10.80
CA TYR A 262 10.44 6.16 10.10
C TYR A 262 11.27 5.79 8.88
N LEU A 263 11.60 6.77 8.04
CA LEU A 263 12.38 6.54 6.83
C LEU A 263 13.81 6.10 7.15
N GLN A 264 14.45 6.68 8.17
CA GLN A 264 15.75 6.22 8.66
C GLN A 264 15.70 4.74 9.06
N SER A 265 14.71 4.33 9.87
CA SER A 265 14.56 2.94 10.30
C SER A 265 14.39 1.96 9.12
N LEU A 266 13.68 2.38 8.07
CA LEU A 266 13.49 1.61 6.84
C LEU A 266 14.78 1.49 6.03
N ILE A 267 15.56 2.57 5.92
CA ILE A 267 16.84 2.59 5.19
C ILE A 267 17.84 1.66 5.86
N TYR A 268 18.02 1.76 7.18
CA TYR A 268 18.91 0.90 7.93
C TYR A 268 18.53 -0.59 7.81
N HIS A 269 17.24 -0.92 7.81
CA HIS A 269 16.80 -2.29 7.57
C HIS A 269 17.20 -2.78 6.16
N ASN A 270 17.06 -1.95 5.14
CA ASN A 270 17.41 -2.31 3.78
C ASN A 270 18.92 -2.41 3.55
N LEU A 271 19.73 -1.55 4.18
CA LEU A 271 21.19 -1.68 4.22
C LEU A 271 21.59 -2.99 4.91
N GLY A 272 20.96 -3.34 6.03
CA GLY A 272 21.18 -4.62 6.70
C GLY A 272 20.93 -5.81 5.76
N LYS A 273 19.86 -5.76 4.95
CA LYS A 273 19.57 -6.80 3.96
C LYS A 273 20.54 -6.81 2.80
N LEU A 274 21.07 -5.66 2.38
CA LEU A 274 22.11 -5.58 1.36
C LEU A 274 23.39 -6.27 1.84
N TYR A 275 23.90 -5.90 3.02
CA TYR A 275 25.09 -6.48 3.61
C TYR A 275 24.93 -7.97 3.92
N SER A 276 23.74 -8.39 4.36
CA SER A 276 23.41 -9.81 4.57
C SER A 276 23.55 -10.64 3.30
N ILE A 277 23.09 -10.13 2.15
CA ILE A 277 23.20 -10.81 0.85
C ILE A 277 24.66 -10.84 0.35
N GLN A 278 25.45 -9.83 0.68
CA GLN A 278 26.89 -9.79 0.36
C GLN A 278 27.74 -10.66 1.31
N GLY A 279 27.14 -11.25 2.35
CA GLY A 279 27.86 -12.06 3.36
C GLY A 279 28.58 -11.24 4.44
N HIS A 280 28.36 -9.92 4.48
CA HIS A 280 28.90 -9.04 5.51
C HIS A 280 28.01 -9.08 6.77
N HIS A 281 28.01 -10.23 7.47
CA HIS A 281 27.07 -10.52 8.56
C HIS A 281 27.12 -9.51 9.72
N MET A 282 28.31 -9.08 10.15
CA MET A 282 28.45 -8.13 11.25
C MET A 282 27.97 -6.72 10.89
N ASP A 283 28.22 -6.27 9.65
CA ASP A 283 27.70 -4.99 9.16
C ASP A 283 26.18 -5.05 9.02
N ALA A 284 25.64 -6.18 8.54
CA ALA A 284 24.21 -6.41 8.49
C ALA A 284 23.54 -6.29 9.87
N ILE A 285 24.09 -6.96 10.88
CA ILE A 285 23.62 -6.88 12.28
C ILE A 285 23.61 -5.44 12.75
N LYS A 286 24.71 -4.70 12.57
CA LYS A 286 24.83 -3.30 12.99
C LYS A 286 23.75 -2.41 12.40
N GLU A 287 23.46 -2.56 11.10
CA GLU A 287 22.40 -1.77 10.46
C GLU A 287 21.00 -2.21 10.89
N TYR A 288 20.75 -3.51 11.08
CA TYR A 288 19.48 -3.98 11.64
C TYR A 288 19.24 -3.50 13.08
N GLU A 289 20.28 -3.42 13.91
CA GLU A 289 20.21 -2.88 15.27
C GLU A 289 19.84 -1.40 15.26
N LYS A 290 20.45 -0.58 14.40
CA LYS A 290 20.04 0.83 14.23
C LYS A 290 18.56 0.93 13.85
N SER A 291 18.09 0.09 12.92
CA SER A 291 16.67 0.01 12.56
C SER A 291 15.80 -0.38 13.76
N TYR A 292 16.22 -1.37 14.55
CA TYR A 292 15.52 -1.83 15.75
C TYR A 292 15.36 -0.72 16.80
N TYR A 293 16.43 0.02 17.10
CA TYR A 293 16.41 1.09 18.12
C TYR A 293 15.66 2.35 17.69
N LEU A 294 15.53 2.61 16.38
CA LEU A 294 14.74 3.74 15.87
C LEU A 294 13.23 3.47 15.82
N LYS A 295 12.82 2.20 15.85
CA LYS A 295 11.40 1.83 15.81
C LYS A 295 10.71 2.19 17.11
N ARG A 296 9.49 2.73 16.97
CA ARG A 296 8.68 3.26 18.06
C ARG A 296 8.33 2.19 19.11
N GLU A 297 8.48 2.55 20.39
CA GLU A 297 8.14 1.67 21.52
C GLU A 297 6.64 1.40 21.65
N ASP A 298 5.78 2.35 21.25
CA ASP A 298 4.32 2.16 21.26
C ASP A 298 3.81 1.26 20.12
N LYS A 299 4.70 0.80 19.24
CA LYS A 299 4.41 -0.19 18.18
C LYS A 299 5.45 -1.31 18.21
N PRO A 300 5.52 -2.09 19.30
CA PRO A 300 6.60 -3.05 19.54
C PRO A 300 6.71 -4.11 18.43
N LEU A 301 5.58 -4.56 17.87
CA LEU A 301 5.55 -5.55 16.79
C LEU A 301 6.29 -5.10 15.52
N SER A 302 6.46 -3.79 15.30
CA SER A 302 7.25 -3.28 14.16
C SER A 302 8.72 -3.71 14.23
N LYS A 303 9.23 -4.05 15.42
CA LYS A 303 10.61 -4.47 15.66
C LYS A 303 10.90 -5.91 15.25
N LEU A 304 9.88 -6.76 15.13
CA LEU A 304 10.00 -8.20 14.88
C LEU A 304 10.83 -8.54 13.64
N THR A 305 10.66 -7.81 12.54
CA THR A 305 11.45 -8.03 11.32
C THR A 305 12.94 -7.81 11.54
N SER A 306 13.32 -6.76 12.28
CA SER A 306 14.74 -6.50 12.56
C SER A 306 15.31 -7.56 13.51
N ILE A 307 14.55 -7.94 14.54
CA ILE A 307 14.92 -8.99 15.48
C ILE A 307 15.18 -10.32 14.75
N TYR A 308 14.24 -10.72 13.88
CA TYR A 308 14.36 -11.96 13.13
C TYR A 308 15.57 -11.94 12.20
N CYS A 309 15.80 -10.84 11.47
CA CYS A 309 16.99 -10.72 10.63
C CYS A 309 18.29 -10.78 11.44
N ILE A 310 18.37 -10.11 12.59
CA ILE A 310 19.55 -10.18 13.48
C ILE A 310 19.79 -11.61 13.96
N LEU A 311 18.72 -12.29 14.39
CA LEU A 311 18.78 -13.70 14.80
C LEU A 311 19.33 -14.58 13.66
N LEU A 312 18.85 -14.41 12.43
CA LEU A 312 19.35 -15.15 11.28
C LEU A 312 20.84 -14.88 11.00
N GLU A 313 21.31 -13.65 11.15
CA GLU A 313 22.73 -13.34 10.94
C GLU A 313 23.62 -13.97 12.03
N TYR A 314 23.21 -13.94 13.31
CA TYR A 314 23.94 -14.63 14.37
C TYR A 314 23.93 -16.15 14.21
N ASP A 315 22.83 -16.71 13.69
CA ASP A 315 22.72 -18.14 13.39
C ASP A 315 23.70 -18.57 12.29
N LYS A 316 23.86 -17.75 11.24
CA LYS A 316 24.90 -17.95 10.21
C LYS A 316 26.33 -17.86 10.77
N LEU A 317 26.55 -17.00 11.76
CA LEU A 317 27.83 -16.88 12.46
C LEU A 317 28.08 -18.01 13.48
N GLY A 318 27.06 -18.80 13.81
CA GLY A 318 27.13 -19.85 14.84
C GLY A 318 27.14 -19.31 16.28
N ASP A 319 26.80 -18.04 16.51
CA ASP A 319 26.73 -17.45 17.85
C ASP A 319 25.41 -17.82 18.54
N LEU A 320 25.41 -19.00 19.17
CA LEU A 320 24.25 -19.54 19.88
C LEU A 320 23.84 -18.71 21.11
N SER A 321 24.72 -17.87 21.63
CA SER A 321 24.42 -17.00 22.78
C SER A 321 23.56 -15.83 22.33
N GLU A 322 24.00 -15.11 21.29
CA GLU A 322 23.25 -13.99 20.73
C GLU A 322 21.95 -14.46 20.05
N CYS A 323 21.94 -15.63 19.39
CA CYS A 323 20.71 -16.23 18.87
C CYS A 323 19.66 -16.40 19.97
N ARG A 324 20.05 -16.95 21.13
CA ARG A 324 19.14 -17.14 22.28
C ARG A 324 18.63 -15.81 22.82
N LYS A 325 19.49 -14.80 22.92
CA LYS A 325 19.12 -13.46 23.39
C LYS A 325 18.09 -12.82 22.46
N TRP A 326 18.35 -12.77 21.15
CA TRP A 326 17.42 -12.16 20.20
C TRP A 326 16.12 -12.94 20.03
N LEU A 327 16.17 -14.27 20.14
CA LEU A 327 14.98 -15.10 20.19
C LEU A 327 14.09 -14.75 21.40
N GLN A 328 14.68 -14.64 22.60
CA GLN A 328 13.95 -14.25 23.81
C GLN A 328 13.35 -12.86 23.69
N ILE A 329 14.09 -11.89 23.14
CA ILE A 329 13.56 -10.55 22.88
C ILE A 329 12.35 -10.63 21.94
N GLY A 330 12.46 -11.35 20.83
CA GLY A 330 11.36 -11.52 19.86
C GLY A 330 10.12 -12.17 20.47
N GLN A 331 10.29 -13.26 21.22
CA GLN A 331 9.21 -13.95 21.92
C GLN A 331 8.56 -13.06 23.00
N SER A 332 9.35 -12.24 23.71
CA SER A 332 8.81 -11.34 24.74
C SER A 332 7.91 -10.23 24.17
N LEU A 333 8.14 -9.82 22.91
CA LEU A 333 7.29 -8.84 22.22
C LEU A 333 6.03 -9.47 21.62
N LEU A 334 6.02 -10.80 21.41
CA LEU A 334 4.94 -11.54 20.78
C LEU A 334 4.15 -12.33 21.83
N VAL A 335 3.39 -11.61 22.65
CA VAL A 335 2.58 -12.19 23.73
C VAL A 335 1.43 -13.04 23.17
N ASP A 336 0.74 -12.53 22.16
CA ASP A 336 -0.28 -13.26 21.41
C ASP A 336 0.28 -13.69 20.04
N PRO A 337 0.35 -14.99 19.74
CA PRO A 337 0.74 -15.46 18.41
C PRO A 337 -0.08 -14.86 17.26
N GLU A 338 -1.35 -14.54 17.47
CA GLU A 338 -2.23 -14.02 16.42
C GLU A 338 -1.80 -12.62 15.93
N ASP A 339 -1.13 -11.84 16.78
CA ASP A 339 -0.65 -10.50 16.44
C ASP A 339 0.39 -10.51 15.31
N ALA A 340 1.21 -11.57 15.24
CA ALA A 340 2.24 -11.72 14.22
C ALA A 340 2.61 -13.21 13.99
N ILE A 341 1.63 -13.98 13.53
CA ILE A 341 1.72 -15.45 13.42
C ILE A 341 2.92 -15.94 12.58
N GLU A 342 3.33 -15.18 11.57
CA GLU A 342 4.54 -15.46 10.78
C GLU A 342 5.80 -15.53 11.67
N TYR A 343 5.98 -14.54 12.55
CA TYR A 343 7.11 -14.48 13.47
C TYR A 343 6.99 -15.49 14.60
N HIS A 344 5.78 -15.86 15.01
CA HIS A 344 5.57 -16.98 15.93
C HIS A 344 6.18 -18.26 15.35
N TYR A 345 5.91 -18.57 14.08
CA TYR A 345 6.51 -19.74 13.41
C TYR A 345 8.02 -19.63 13.32
N TYR A 346 8.56 -18.47 12.93
CA TYR A 346 10.01 -18.26 12.88
C TYR A 346 10.65 -18.54 14.24
N PHE A 347 10.13 -17.95 15.31
CA PHE A 347 10.70 -18.12 16.65
C PHE A 347 10.53 -19.53 17.19
N SER A 348 9.40 -20.19 16.98
CA SER A 348 9.20 -21.59 17.42
C SER A 348 10.13 -22.57 16.69
N ILE A 349 10.37 -22.33 15.39
CA ILE A 349 11.35 -23.10 14.61
C ILE A 349 12.78 -22.88 15.14
N HIS A 350 13.18 -21.62 15.35
CA HIS A 350 14.52 -21.31 15.85
C HIS A 350 14.76 -21.77 17.30
N ASP A 351 13.74 -21.76 18.16
CA ASP A 351 13.82 -22.36 19.50
C ASP A 351 14.12 -23.87 19.43
N SER A 352 13.43 -24.58 18.53
CA SER A 352 13.64 -26.02 18.31
C SER A 352 15.06 -26.31 17.79
N ILE A 353 15.55 -25.49 16.84
CA ILE A 353 16.91 -25.57 16.32
C ILE A 353 17.94 -25.36 17.43
N LEU A 354 17.78 -24.33 18.29
CA LEU A 354 18.72 -24.03 19.37
C LEU A 354 18.74 -25.10 20.47
N LYS A 355 17.64 -25.84 20.64
CA LYS A 355 17.55 -27.01 21.53
C LYS A 355 18.08 -28.31 20.89
N GLY A 356 18.35 -28.30 19.59
CA GLY A 356 18.72 -29.48 18.82
C GLY A 356 17.55 -30.44 18.54
N ASP A 357 16.31 -30.00 18.77
CA ASP A 357 15.10 -30.79 18.58
C ASP A 357 14.54 -30.61 17.15
N PHE A 358 15.20 -31.26 16.20
CA PHE A 358 14.80 -31.19 14.78
C PHE A 358 13.53 -31.98 14.46
N GLU A 359 13.11 -32.90 15.32
CA GLU A 359 11.81 -33.58 15.16
C GLU A 359 10.67 -32.60 15.48
N ARG A 360 10.82 -31.80 16.53
CA ARG A 360 9.88 -30.70 16.83
C ARG A 360 9.89 -29.62 15.76
N PHE A 361 11.05 -29.26 15.21
CA PHE A 361 11.12 -28.37 14.04
C PHE A 361 10.33 -28.94 12.85
N ASP A 362 10.56 -30.20 12.48
CA ASP A 362 9.84 -30.87 11.39
C ASP A 362 8.31 -30.81 11.57
N GLU A 363 7.83 -31.13 12.78
CA GLU A 363 6.40 -31.06 13.15
C GLU A 363 5.82 -29.65 12.99
N ILE A 364 6.45 -28.64 13.60
CA ILE A 364 5.99 -27.23 13.52
C ILE A 364 5.97 -26.77 12.05
N PHE A 365 7.01 -27.12 11.28
CA PHE A 365 7.12 -26.72 9.89
C PHE A 365 6.02 -27.38 9.04
N GLN A 366 5.81 -28.69 9.13
CA GLN A 366 4.81 -29.38 8.31
C GLN A 366 3.37 -29.03 8.70
N GLU A 367 3.06 -28.98 9.99
CA GLU A 367 1.67 -28.87 10.46
C GLU A 367 1.18 -27.42 10.51
N GLN A 368 2.08 -26.45 10.67
CA GLN A 368 1.70 -25.05 10.92
C GLN A 368 2.32 -24.08 9.92
N ALA A 369 3.65 -24.04 9.85
CA ALA A 369 4.36 -23.00 9.11
C ALA A 369 4.23 -23.16 7.58
N LEU A 370 4.37 -24.39 7.06
CA LEU A 370 4.31 -24.66 5.62
C LEU A 370 2.93 -24.33 5.01
N PRO A 371 1.79 -24.77 5.59
CA PRO A 371 0.47 -24.35 5.11
C PRO A 371 0.31 -22.82 5.09
N TYR A 372 0.78 -22.14 6.13
CA TYR A 372 0.72 -20.69 6.21
C TYR A 372 1.58 -20.01 5.13
N PHE A 373 2.83 -20.43 4.96
CA PHE A 373 3.74 -19.88 3.95
C PHE A 373 3.19 -20.09 2.54
N GLN A 374 2.58 -21.23 2.26
CA GLN A 374 1.92 -21.49 0.98
C GLN A 374 0.69 -20.61 0.76
N GLN A 375 -0.16 -20.45 1.79
CA GLN A 375 -1.34 -19.61 1.73
C GLN A 375 -1.00 -18.13 1.49
N LYS A 376 0.10 -17.65 2.08
CA LYS A 376 0.58 -16.26 2.00
C LYS A 376 1.59 -16.01 0.87
N ASP A 377 1.91 -17.03 0.06
CA ASP A 377 2.96 -17.01 -0.99
C ASP A 377 4.36 -16.57 -0.49
N LEU A 378 4.70 -16.93 0.76
CA LEU A 378 5.98 -16.62 1.40
C LEU A 378 7.05 -17.63 1.02
N LYS A 379 7.69 -17.40 -0.14
CA LYS A 379 8.64 -18.35 -0.73
C LYS A 379 9.99 -18.42 -0.03
N GLU A 380 10.56 -17.28 0.37
CA GLU A 380 11.88 -17.19 1.00
C GLU A 380 11.99 -18.05 2.28
N PRO A 381 11.12 -17.88 3.31
CA PRO A 381 11.20 -18.70 4.51
C PRO A 381 10.93 -20.19 4.24
N LEU A 382 10.03 -20.52 3.31
CA LEU A 382 9.75 -21.89 2.93
C LEU A 382 11.02 -22.58 2.39
N ILE A 383 11.73 -21.93 1.48
CA ILE A 383 12.96 -22.46 0.90
C ILE A 383 14.03 -22.65 1.98
N ILE A 384 14.25 -21.63 2.83
CA ILE A 384 15.26 -21.66 3.89
C ILE A 384 15.01 -22.83 4.87
N TYR A 385 13.78 -22.97 5.36
CA TYR A 385 13.48 -24.02 6.35
C TYR A 385 13.42 -25.42 5.74
N ALA A 386 12.93 -25.55 4.50
CA ALA A 386 13.00 -26.81 3.77
C ALA A 386 14.45 -27.24 3.57
N GLU A 387 15.32 -26.34 3.10
CA GLU A 387 16.75 -26.61 2.93
C GLU A 387 17.42 -27.04 4.25
N ARG A 388 17.10 -26.38 5.37
CA ARG A 388 17.66 -26.73 6.67
C ARG A 388 17.23 -28.12 7.16
N LEU A 389 15.95 -28.48 7.00
CA LEU A 389 15.46 -29.83 7.29
C LEU A 389 16.08 -30.87 6.36
N ALA A 390 16.30 -30.52 5.09
CA ALA A 390 16.94 -31.39 4.12
C ALA A 390 18.36 -31.78 4.56
N HIS A 391 19.19 -30.78 4.90
CA HIS A 391 20.54 -31.00 5.42
C HIS A 391 20.56 -31.82 6.71
N TYR A 392 19.65 -31.53 7.65
CA TYR A 392 19.52 -32.33 8.87
C TYR A 392 19.21 -33.81 8.56
N TYR A 393 18.24 -34.06 7.69
CA TYR A 393 17.85 -35.43 7.35
C TYR A 393 18.90 -36.16 6.51
N GLU A 394 19.66 -35.45 5.70
CA GLU A 394 20.81 -36.01 4.99
C GLU A 394 21.91 -36.42 5.96
N SER A 395 22.29 -35.54 6.89
CA SER A 395 23.32 -35.83 7.91
C SER A 395 22.95 -36.96 8.87
N THR A 396 21.65 -37.23 9.05
CA THR A 396 21.12 -38.35 9.86
C THR A 396 20.75 -39.58 9.03
N TYR A 397 21.20 -39.66 7.76
CA TYR A 397 21.00 -40.79 6.84
C TYR A 397 19.52 -41.09 6.51
N LYS A 398 18.60 -40.16 6.77
CA LYS A 398 17.17 -40.24 6.46
C LYS A 398 16.90 -39.66 5.05
N TYR A 399 17.56 -40.24 4.04
CA TYR A 399 17.61 -39.69 2.66
C TYR A 399 16.25 -39.46 1.99
N LYS A 400 15.22 -40.27 2.29
CA LYS A 400 13.87 -40.06 1.76
C LYS A 400 13.26 -38.74 2.26
N LYS A 401 13.45 -38.41 3.54
CA LYS A 401 13.01 -37.13 4.10
C LYS A 401 13.85 -35.98 3.54
N ALA A 402 15.16 -36.15 3.45
CA ALA A 402 16.05 -35.14 2.85
C ALA A 402 15.62 -34.80 1.42
N SER A 403 15.40 -35.81 0.57
CA SER A 403 14.94 -35.65 -0.80
C SER A 403 13.57 -34.98 -0.91
N TYR A 404 12.63 -35.28 0.00
CA TYR A 404 11.34 -34.59 0.08
C TYR A 404 11.53 -33.08 0.29
N TYR A 405 12.37 -32.69 1.25
CA TYR A 405 12.61 -31.29 1.55
C TYR A 405 13.39 -30.54 0.48
N TYR A 406 14.41 -31.16 -0.13
CA TYR A 406 15.06 -30.60 -1.31
C TYR A 406 14.08 -30.41 -2.47
N SER A 407 13.19 -31.39 -2.71
CA SER A 407 12.15 -31.28 -3.75
C SER A 407 11.17 -30.15 -3.45
N LEU A 408 10.80 -29.96 -2.18
CA LEU A 408 9.91 -28.88 -1.74
C LEU A 408 10.53 -27.50 -2.03
N GLY A 409 11.77 -27.27 -1.60
CA GLY A 409 12.49 -26.02 -1.87
C GLY A 409 12.72 -25.78 -3.37
N TYR A 410 13.12 -26.82 -4.11
CA TYR A 410 13.34 -26.75 -5.56
C TYR A 410 12.07 -26.36 -6.33
N LYS A 411 10.90 -26.89 -5.95
CA LYS A 411 9.61 -26.53 -6.58
C LYS A 411 9.32 -25.04 -6.44
N GLU A 412 9.61 -24.44 -5.29
CA GLU A 412 9.39 -23.00 -5.09
C GLU A 412 10.41 -22.14 -5.85
N LEU A 413 11.69 -22.53 -5.88
CA LEU A 413 12.70 -21.87 -6.71
C LEU A 413 12.35 -21.90 -8.21
N LYS A 414 11.79 -23.02 -8.68
CA LYS A 414 11.32 -23.14 -10.07
C LYS A 414 10.16 -22.19 -10.39
N LYS A 415 9.33 -21.81 -9.41
CA LYS A 415 8.30 -20.78 -9.62
C LYS A 415 8.88 -19.36 -9.71
N GLN A 416 10.05 -19.12 -9.13
CA GLN A 416 10.72 -17.81 -9.13
C GLN A 416 11.57 -17.59 -10.37
N THR A 417 12.15 -18.65 -10.92
CA THR A 417 12.91 -18.61 -12.16
C THR A 417 11.96 -18.79 -13.34
N PHE A 418 12.14 -18.03 -14.43
CA PHE A 418 11.38 -18.24 -15.69
C PHE A 418 11.72 -19.58 -16.39
N LEU A 419 12.35 -20.52 -15.67
CA LEU A 419 12.73 -21.84 -16.13
C LEU A 419 11.50 -22.76 -16.04
N LYS A 420 10.70 -22.78 -17.10
CA LYS A 420 9.63 -23.78 -17.31
C LYS A 420 10.19 -25.19 -17.41
#